data_AF-A0A537VD89-F1
#
_entry.id   AF-A0A537VD89-F1
#
_cell.length_a   1.000
_cell.length_b   1.000
_cell.length_c   1.000
_cell.angle_alpha   90.00
_cell.angle_beta   90.00
_cell.angle_gamma   90.00
#
_symmetry.space_group_name_H-M   'P 1'
#
loop_
_entity.id
_entity.type
_entity.pdbx_description
1 polymer ?
#
loop_
_entity_poly.entity_id
_entity_poly.type
_entity_poly.pdbx_seq_one_letter_code
_entity_poly.pdbx_strand_id
1 'polypeptide(L)'
;MVYAFFTHFSETSNVGAQTMVRSFDGGHTWTPPRDVVVMNDMCFRIDALNGRCVEDGNAGARSDLAAMPSIDIGNGAPTGTDATNEIVDAWSDGRFGLNDERTLLSYSTDGGGTWSSPTSISVVGDRSAYSAPAISPDGTHVYVTYMAYGQPFQTTTADPRLEHGVLLGAGVDANGAPTGWTTLYEGPSGDARGTSQGRILYNEFLGDYVYAIATRTFGAGVWTDVQRTQDCPAMDAWRQASLTAGHLVFPAPWPLADCPSDFGNNDIFAATTG
;
A
#
# COMPACT_ATOMS: atom_id res chain seq x y z
N MET A 1 17.10 -21.13 -1.58
CA MET A 1 17.58 -19.82 -1.08
C MET A 1 16.39 -19.12 -0.47
N VAL A 2 16.57 -18.39 0.64
CA VAL A 2 15.49 -17.66 1.32
C VAL A 2 15.92 -16.21 1.48
N TYR A 3 14.99 -15.29 1.29
CA TYR A 3 15.18 -13.86 1.48
C TYR A 3 14.30 -13.39 2.64
N ALA A 4 14.81 -12.45 3.43
CA ALA A 4 13.97 -11.67 4.33
C ALA A 4 14.27 -10.19 4.11
N PHE A 5 13.19 -9.41 4.04
CA PHE A 5 13.23 -7.98 3.81
C PHE A 5 12.61 -7.27 5.01
N PHE A 6 13.16 -6.11 5.35
CA PHE A 6 12.67 -5.25 6.41
C PHE A 6 13.10 -3.82 6.14
N THR A 7 12.49 -2.88 6.83
CA THR A 7 12.85 -1.47 6.70
C THR A 7 13.77 -1.03 7.83
N HIS A 8 14.75 -0.22 7.48
CA HIS A 8 15.59 0.52 8.41
C HIS A 8 15.37 2.03 8.21
N PHE A 9 14.96 2.73 9.26
CA PHE A 9 14.70 4.17 9.23
C PHE A 9 15.81 4.94 9.94
N SER A 10 16.03 6.19 9.50
CA SER A 10 16.69 7.17 10.35
C SER A 10 15.73 7.62 11.47
N GLU A 11 16.20 7.76 12.71
CA GLU A 11 15.33 8.16 13.85
C GLU A 11 14.70 9.57 13.71
N THR A 12 15.14 10.37 12.74
CA THR A 12 14.84 11.82 12.67
C THR A 12 14.34 12.29 11.30
N SER A 13 14.20 11.39 10.33
CA SER A 13 13.69 11.75 9.01
C SER A 13 12.92 10.60 8.38
N ASN A 14 12.05 10.95 7.44
CA ASN A 14 11.31 9.98 6.63
C ASN A 14 12.21 9.20 5.67
N VAL A 15 13.50 9.54 5.53
CA VAL A 15 14.42 8.79 4.68
C VAL A 15 14.84 7.50 5.38
N GLY A 16 14.67 6.39 4.69
CA GLY A 16 15.08 5.07 5.13
C GLY A 16 15.63 4.23 3.99
N ALA A 17 15.86 2.96 4.30
CA ALA A 17 16.22 1.95 3.33
C ALA A 17 15.40 0.69 3.58
N GLN A 18 15.02 0.03 2.51
CA GLN A 18 14.67 -1.36 2.59
C GLN A 18 15.95 -2.20 2.59
N THR A 19 16.02 -3.13 3.52
CA THR A 19 17.19 -3.93 3.85
C THR A 19 16.87 -5.40 3.60
N MET A 20 17.82 -6.13 3.03
CA MET A 20 17.69 -7.55 2.73
C MET A 20 18.75 -8.37 3.46
N VAL A 21 18.35 -9.53 3.97
CA VAL A 21 19.23 -10.63 4.39
C VAL A 21 18.92 -11.87 3.57
N ARG A 22 19.93 -12.72 3.36
CA ARG A 22 19.80 -13.95 2.57
C ARG A 22 20.21 -15.17 3.38
N SER A 23 19.54 -16.28 3.13
CA SER A 23 19.91 -17.58 3.65
C SER A 23 20.11 -18.58 2.51
N PHE A 24 21.22 -19.30 2.58
CA PHE A 24 21.61 -20.33 1.61
C PHE A 24 21.36 -21.75 2.12
N ASP A 25 20.86 -21.90 3.35
CA ASP A 25 20.70 -23.16 4.05
C ASP A 25 19.27 -23.37 4.56
N GLY A 26 18.28 -22.71 3.94
CA GLY A 26 16.86 -22.90 4.29
C GLY A 26 16.41 -22.11 5.53
N GLY A 27 17.16 -21.09 5.92
CA GLY A 27 16.81 -20.17 7.02
C GLY A 27 17.58 -20.42 8.32
N HIS A 28 18.57 -21.34 8.33
CA HIS A 28 19.35 -21.63 9.52
C HIS A 28 20.38 -20.54 9.83
N THR A 29 21.04 -20.02 8.80
CA THR A 29 21.97 -18.89 8.91
C THR A 29 21.67 -17.82 7.87
N TRP A 30 22.05 -16.59 8.21
CA TRP A 30 21.73 -15.39 7.44
C TRP A 30 22.99 -14.57 7.18
N THR A 31 23.07 -13.98 5.99
CA THR A 31 24.09 -12.96 5.68
C THR A 31 23.90 -11.73 6.57
N PRO A 32 24.95 -10.90 6.73
CA PRO A 32 24.77 -9.55 7.25
C PRO A 32 23.70 -8.77 6.46
N PRO A 33 22.92 -7.88 7.12
CA PRO A 33 21.97 -6.99 6.46
C PRO A 33 22.63 -6.10 5.41
N ARG A 34 21.94 -5.89 4.28
CA ARG A 34 22.36 -4.96 3.24
C ARG A 34 21.17 -4.13 2.77
N ASP A 35 21.33 -2.82 2.79
CA ASP A 35 20.38 -1.89 2.18
C ASP A 35 20.39 -2.07 0.66
N VAL A 36 19.20 -2.22 0.08
CA VAL A 36 19.01 -2.57 -1.33
C VAL A 36 18.25 -1.49 -2.10
N VAL A 37 17.34 -0.80 -1.43
CA VAL A 37 16.50 0.24 -2.00
C VAL A 37 16.41 1.38 -1.00
N VAL A 38 16.59 2.62 -1.47
CA VAL A 38 16.29 3.82 -0.68
C VAL A 38 14.80 4.10 -0.80
N MET A 39 14.17 4.38 0.33
CA MET A 39 12.74 4.64 0.45
C MET A 39 12.50 5.88 1.31
N ASN A 40 11.37 6.54 1.09
CA ASN A 40 10.90 7.59 1.99
C ASN A 40 9.55 7.21 2.57
N ASP A 41 9.46 7.20 3.90
CA ASP A 41 8.19 7.13 4.61
C ASP A 41 7.31 8.34 4.27
N MET A 42 6.00 8.12 4.23
CA MET A 42 5.01 9.16 3.97
C MET A 42 4.39 9.70 5.26
N CYS A 43 5.07 9.52 6.40
CA CYS A 43 4.65 10.09 7.67
C CYS A 43 4.83 11.62 7.70
N PHE A 44 3.94 12.35 7.04
CA PHE A 44 3.95 13.81 7.02
C PHE A 44 3.14 14.44 8.15
N ARG A 45 2.18 13.68 8.70
CA ARG A 45 1.26 14.12 9.75
C ARG A 45 1.06 12.98 10.74
N ILE A 46 1.27 13.28 12.02
CA ILE A 46 0.92 12.39 13.12
C ILE A 46 -0.44 12.85 13.63
N ASP A 47 -1.43 11.97 13.58
CA ASP A 47 -2.75 12.25 14.11
C ASP A 47 -2.70 12.34 15.65
N ALA A 48 -3.31 13.40 16.19
CA ALA A 48 -3.21 13.70 17.62
C ALA A 48 -4.03 12.75 18.51
N LEU A 49 -5.00 12.01 17.96
CA LEU A 49 -5.84 11.09 18.71
C LEU A 49 -5.25 9.69 18.76
N ASN A 50 -4.76 9.19 17.63
CA ASN A 50 -4.24 7.83 17.51
C ASN A 50 -2.70 7.74 17.66
N GLY A 51 -2.00 8.87 17.53
CA GLY A 51 -0.54 8.96 17.66
C GLY A 51 0.24 8.30 16.52
N ARG A 52 -0.39 8.12 15.34
CA ARG A 52 0.15 7.43 14.17
C ARG A 52 0.19 8.35 12.95
N CYS A 53 0.99 7.94 11.99
CA CYS A 53 1.07 8.58 10.68
C CYS A 53 -0.24 8.34 9.92
N VAL A 54 -0.80 9.39 9.31
CA VAL A 54 -2.06 9.33 8.55
C VAL A 54 -1.88 9.93 7.16
N GLU A 55 -2.63 9.41 6.19
CA GLU A 55 -2.42 9.72 4.77
C GLU A 55 -3.44 10.69 4.18
N ASP A 56 -4.71 10.42 4.40
CA ASP A 56 -5.84 11.10 3.74
C ASP A 56 -6.33 12.33 4.51
N GLY A 57 -6.14 12.34 5.82
CA GLY A 57 -6.53 13.47 6.67
C GLY A 57 -6.39 13.20 8.16
N ASN A 58 -6.74 14.21 8.96
CA ASN A 58 -6.87 14.05 10.40
C ASN A 58 -8.02 13.07 10.73
N ALA A 59 -7.81 12.18 11.69
CA ALA A 59 -8.63 10.99 11.93
C ALA A 59 -8.76 10.05 10.72
N GLY A 60 -7.83 10.14 9.76
CA GLY A 60 -7.78 9.30 8.57
C GLY A 60 -7.21 7.90 8.80
N ALA A 61 -7.06 7.17 7.71
CA ALA A 61 -6.40 5.89 7.69
C ALA A 61 -4.91 6.06 8.01
N ARG A 62 -4.36 5.10 8.75
CA ARG A 62 -2.92 5.07 9.01
C ARG A 62 -2.15 4.82 7.71
N SER A 63 -0.96 5.41 7.61
CA SER A 63 0.02 5.16 6.55
C SER A 63 1.16 4.25 6.99
N ASP A 64 1.08 3.68 8.20
CA ASP A 64 2.10 2.76 8.73
C ASP A 64 2.32 1.62 7.73
N LEU A 65 3.57 1.28 7.43
CA LEU A 65 3.98 0.23 6.49
C LEU A 65 3.89 0.57 4.99
N ALA A 66 3.37 1.73 4.60
CA ALA A 66 3.20 2.09 3.18
C ALA A 66 4.49 1.97 2.35
N ALA A 67 5.62 2.34 2.95
CA ALA A 67 6.93 2.31 2.30
C ALA A 67 7.75 1.02 2.58
N MET A 68 7.15 0.03 3.26
CA MET A 68 7.78 -1.26 3.52
C MET A 68 8.03 -2.04 2.22
N PRO A 69 9.03 -2.95 2.20
CA PRO A 69 9.22 -3.87 1.10
C PRO A 69 7.96 -4.72 0.88
N SER A 70 7.47 -4.75 -0.36
CA SER A 70 6.44 -5.69 -0.81
C SER A 70 7.01 -6.45 -1.98
N ILE A 71 7.32 -7.73 -1.77
CA ILE A 71 8.23 -8.49 -2.62
C ILE A 71 7.53 -9.66 -3.26
N ASP A 72 7.78 -9.88 -4.55
CA ASP A 72 7.51 -11.16 -5.21
C ASP A 72 8.73 -11.67 -5.98
N ILE A 73 8.79 -12.99 -6.17
CA ILE A 73 9.85 -13.68 -6.89
C ILE A 73 9.25 -14.68 -7.88
N GLY A 74 9.73 -14.69 -9.12
CA GLY A 74 9.17 -15.54 -10.18
C GLY A 74 9.16 -17.04 -9.83
N ASN A 75 10.08 -17.49 -8.98
CA ASN A 75 10.13 -18.89 -8.52
C ASN A 75 9.23 -19.19 -7.29
N GLY A 76 8.32 -18.29 -6.92
CA GLY A 76 7.45 -18.32 -5.74
C GLY A 76 6.41 -19.45 -5.66
N ALA A 77 6.56 -20.50 -6.47
CA ALA A 77 5.68 -21.65 -6.71
C ALA A 77 4.68 -21.49 -7.88
N PRO A 78 4.57 -22.50 -8.78
CA PRO A 78 5.19 -23.81 -8.67
C PRO A 78 6.67 -23.81 -9.10
N THR A 79 7.43 -24.72 -8.47
CA THR A 79 8.75 -25.12 -8.97
C THR A 79 8.60 -25.66 -10.39
N GLY A 80 9.18 -24.96 -11.37
CA GLY A 80 9.10 -25.28 -12.79
C GLY A 80 10.44 -25.05 -13.48
N THR A 81 10.67 -25.73 -14.60
CA THR A 81 11.94 -25.74 -15.34
C THR A 81 12.37 -24.39 -15.93
N ASP A 82 11.47 -23.42 -15.97
CA ASP A 82 11.63 -22.09 -16.58
C ASP A 82 11.20 -20.96 -15.62
N ALA A 83 11.00 -21.26 -14.33
CA ALA A 83 10.73 -20.21 -13.36
C ALA A 83 11.98 -19.34 -13.14
N THR A 84 11.83 -18.02 -13.14
CA THR A 84 12.95 -17.09 -12.97
C THR A 84 13.25 -16.84 -11.49
N ASN A 85 14.47 -16.42 -11.18
CA ASN A 85 14.83 -15.91 -9.85
C ASN A 85 14.74 -14.37 -9.79
N GLU A 86 13.97 -13.77 -10.71
CA GLU A 86 13.76 -12.34 -10.74
C GLU A 86 12.90 -11.92 -9.55
N ILE A 87 13.33 -10.86 -8.88
CA ILE A 87 12.69 -10.31 -7.70
C ILE A 87 12.15 -8.94 -8.08
N VAL A 88 10.90 -8.67 -7.73
CA VAL A 88 10.27 -7.36 -7.86
C VAL A 88 9.87 -6.85 -6.48
N ASP A 89 10.06 -5.55 -6.28
CA ASP A 89 9.66 -4.81 -5.10
C ASP A 89 8.81 -3.62 -5.53
N ALA A 90 7.68 -3.41 -4.86
CA ALA A 90 6.88 -2.20 -5.02
C ALA A 90 6.41 -1.68 -3.67
N TRP A 91 6.43 -0.36 -3.51
CA TRP A 91 6.04 0.30 -2.26
C TRP A 91 5.47 1.67 -2.56
N SER A 92 4.69 2.23 -1.63
CA SER A 92 4.25 3.61 -1.73
C SER A 92 5.27 4.53 -1.05
N ASP A 93 5.72 5.57 -1.74
CA ASP A 93 6.88 6.37 -1.35
C ASP A 93 6.55 7.87 -1.23
N GLY A 94 6.98 8.47 -0.11
CA GLY A 94 6.78 9.87 0.20
C GLY A 94 7.84 10.83 -0.33
N ARG A 95 8.82 10.42 -1.15
CA ARG A 95 9.95 11.29 -1.54
C ARG A 95 9.54 12.53 -2.32
N PHE A 96 8.35 12.55 -2.92
CA PHE A 96 7.86 13.69 -3.69
C PHE A 96 7.03 14.67 -2.85
N GLY A 97 6.83 14.38 -1.55
CA GLY A 97 6.19 15.26 -0.59
C GLY A 97 4.70 14.96 -0.36
N LEU A 98 4.12 15.68 0.60
CA LEU A 98 2.71 15.57 0.95
C LEU A 98 1.84 15.90 -0.27
N ASN A 99 0.88 15.02 -0.58
CA ASN A 99 0.00 15.08 -1.74
C ASN A 99 0.63 14.67 -3.08
N ASP A 100 1.79 14.02 -3.04
CA ASP A 100 2.46 13.44 -4.21
C ASP A 100 3.08 12.09 -3.84
N GLU A 101 2.41 11.30 -3.00
CA GLU A 101 2.83 9.95 -2.65
C GLU A 101 2.67 9.01 -3.86
N ARG A 102 3.70 8.22 -4.21
CA ARG A 102 3.68 7.42 -5.46
C ARG A 102 4.05 5.97 -5.22
N THR A 103 3.41 5.06 -5.97
CA THR A 103 3.91 3.69 -6.06
C THR A 103 5.22 3.69 -6.86
N LEU A 104 6.29 3.25 -6.22
CA LEU A 104 7.57 2.99 -6.85
C LEU A 104 7.80 1.50 -7.05
N LEU A 105 8.62 1.16 -8.04
CA LEU A 105 9.07 -0.20 -8.28
C LEU A 105 10.59 -0.26 -8.50
N SER A 106 11.20 -1.31 -7.96
CA SER A 106 12.57 -1.74 -8.23
C SER A 106 12.58 -3.25 -8.46
N TYR A 107 13.58 -3.74 -9.19
CA TYR A 107 13.69 -5.15 -9.54
C TYR A 107 15.15 -5.61 -9.54
N SER A 108 15.35 -6.92 -9.44
CA SER A 108 16.64 -7.58 -9.40
C SER A 108 16.62 -8.86 -10.24
N THR A 109 17.62 -9.03 -11.10
CA THR A 109 17.79 -10.24 -11.94
C THR A 109 18.91 -11.17 -11.46
N ASP A 110 19.63 -10.80 -10.39
CA ASP A 110 20.81 -11.52 -9.88
C ASP A 110 20.64 -12.01 -8.42
N GLY A 111 19.39 -12.28 -8.00
CA GLY A 111 19.07 -12.74 -6.65
C GLY A 111 19.33 -11.69 -5.57
N GLY A 112 19.08 -10.42 -5.89
CA GLY A 112 19.18 -9.24 -5.04
C GLY A 112 20.60 -8.70 -4.90
N GLY A 113 21.56 -9.18 -5.69
CA GLY A 113 22.93 -8.66 -5.76
C GLY A 113 22.95 -7.19 -6.16
N THR A 114 22.20 -6.83 -7.18
CA THR A 114 21.99 -5.47 -7.66
C THR A 114 20.50 -5.22 -7.87
N TRP A 115 20.10 -3.95 -7.72
CA TRP A 115 18.71 -3.51 -7.86
C TRP A 115 18.66 -2.35 -8.85
N SER A 116 17.59 -2.30 -9.63
CA SER A 116 17.34 -1.17 -10.52
C SER A 116 17.07 0.11 -9.73
N SER A 117 17.28 1.26 -10.37
CA SER A 117 16.86 2.53 -9.77
C SER A 117 15.33 2.56 -9.61
N PRO A 118 14.78 3.02 -8.48
CA PRO A 118 13.33 3.12 -8.29
C PRO A 118 12.66 3.93 -9.39
N THR A 119 11.55 3.42 -9.92
CA THR A 119 10.74 4.08 -10.97
C THR A 119 9.31 4.27 -10.48
N SER A 120 8.72 5.44 -10.78
CA SER A 120 7.33 5.73 -10.46
C SER A 120 6.40 5.05 -11.45
N ILE A 121 5.43 4.31 -10.95
CA ILE A 121 4.49 3.54 -11.79
C ILE A 121 3.02 3.84 -11.51
N SER A 122 2.68 4.50 -10.40
CA SER A 122 1.30 4.92 -10.13
C SER A 122 0.77 5.88 -11.19
N VAL A 123 -0.55 5.89 -11.36
CA VAL A 123 -1.27 6.77 -12.27
C VAL A 123 -1.09 8.23 -11.84
N VAL A 124 -1.02 9.14 -12.82
CA VAL A 124 -0.83 10.56 -12.54
C VAL A 124 -2.07 11.12 -11.84
N GLY A 125 -1.87 11.76 -10.69
CA GLY A 125 -2.93 12.34 -9.87
C GLY A 125 -3.31 11.48 -8.66
N ASP A 126 -2.95 10.18 -8.69
CA ASP A 126 -3.13 9.30 -7.55
C ASP A 126 -2.11 9.60 -6.46
N ARG A 127 -2.57 9.57 -5.21
CA ARG A 127 -1.74 9.52 -4.02
C ARG A 127 -1.73 8.10 -3.49
N SER A 128 -0.62 7.40 -3.69
CA SER A 128 -0.49 5.98 -3.39
C SER A 128 -0.41 5.71 -1.89
N ALA A 129 -1.27 4.81 -1.40
CA ALA A 129 -1.37 4.46 0.01
C ALA A 129 -0.63 3.18 0.39
N TYR A 130 -0.94 2.09 -0.31
CA TYR A 130 -0.27 0.81 -0.14
C TYR A 130 -0.18 0.11 -1.49
N SER A 131 0.90 -0.66 -1.70
CA SER A 131 1.18 -1.31 -2.97
C SER A 131 1.67 -2.74 -2.79
N ALA A 132 1.39 -3.61 -3.75
CA ALA A 132 1.93 -4.96 -3.80
C ALA A 132 2.20 -5.42 -5.25
N PRO A 133 3.41 -5.93 -5.55
CA PRO A 133 3.73 -6.47 -6.85
C PRO A 133 3.49 -7.99 -6.92
N ALA A 134 3.43 -8.51 -8.14
CA ALA A 134 3.60 -9.90 -8.47
C ALA A 134 4.29 -10.05 -9.83
N ILE A 135 5.12 -11.08 -10.02
CA ILE A 135 5.82 -11.38 -11.26
C ILE A 135 5.46 -12.78 -11.74
N SER A 136 5.17 -12.93 -13.04
CA SER A 136 4.82 -14.22 -13.61
C SER A 136 5.98 -15.20 -13.45
N PRO A 137 5.71 -16.53 -13.32
CA PRO A 137 6.79 -17.47 -13.08
C PRO A 137 7.89 -17.46 -14.14
N ASP A 138 7.53 -17.27 -15.40
CA ASP A 138 8.47 -17.15 -16.52
C ASP A 138 9.16 -15.78 -16.64
N GLY A 139 8.90 -14.86 -15.71
CA GLY A 139 9.49 -13.52 -15.69
C GLY A 139 9.08 -12.68 -16.89
N THR A 140 7.91 -12.93 -17.49
CA THR A 140 7.47 -12.21 -18.69
C THR A 140 6.51 -11.06 -18.41
N HIS A 141 5.85 -11.06 -17.25
CA HIS A 141 4.87 -10.05 -16.86
C HIS A 141 4.99 -9.69 -15.38
N VAL A 142 4.79 -8.41 -15.07
CA VAL A 142 4.65 -7.91 -13.71
C VAL A 142 3.28 -7.26 -13.57
N TYR A 143 2.64 -7.52 -12.44
CA TYR A 143 1.40 -6.91 -12.00
C TYR A 143 1.66 -6.15 -10.72
N VAL A 144 1.04 -4.97 -10.56
CA VAL A 144 1.11 -4.21 -9.31
C VAL A 144 -0.29 -3.75 -8.98
N THR A 145 -0.75 -4.06 -7.77
CA THR A 145 -1.95 -3.43 -7.23
C THR A 145 -1.59 -2.39 -6.20
N TYR A 146 -2.35 -1.30 -6.15
CA TYR A 146 -2.22 -0.29 -5.12
C TYR A 146 -3.55 0.38 -4.84
N MET A 147 -3.68 0.92 -3.63
CA MET A 147 -4.78 1.79 -3.20
C MET A 147 -4.34 3.25 -3.34
N ALA A 148 -5.26 4.14 -3.70
CA ALA A 148 -4.93 5.54 -3.89
C ALA A 148 -6.03 6.50 -3.48
N TYR A 149 -5.63 7.66 -2.97
CA TYR A 149 -6.50 8.80 -2.72
C TYR A 149 -6.43 9.81 -3.88
N GLY A 150 -7.59 10.36 -4.25
CA GLY A 150 -7.68 11.39 -5.29
C GLY A 150 -7.59 12.83 -4.78
N GLN A 151 -7.81 13.06 -3.48
CA GLN A 151 -7.77 14.40 -2.87
C GLN A 151 -6.48 14.66 -2.12
N PRO A 152 -6.09 15.94 -1.99
CA PRO A 152 -5.11 16.36 -1.00
C PRO A 152 -5.52 16.01 0.44
N PHE A 153 -4.53 15.95 1.32
CA PHE A 153 -4.69 15.74 2.75
C PHE A 153 -5.71 16.70 3.37
N GLN A 154 -6.68 16.14 4.08
CA GLN A 154 -7.75 16.89 4.74
C GLN A 154 -7.40 17.22 6.19
N THR A 155 -7.34 18.52 6.51
CA THR A 155 -7.07 18.97 7.89
C THR A 155 -8.29 18.90 8.80
N THR A 156 -9.46 18.55 8.25
CA THR A 156 -10.71 18.36 8.97
C THR A 156 -11.39 17.07 8.52
N THR A 157 -12.45 16.66 9.20
CA THR A 157 -13.26 15.49 8.85
C THR A 157 -14.48 15.84 7.99
N ALA A 158 -14.56 17.04 7.44
CA ALA A 158 -15.78 17.54 6.79
C ALA A 158 -15.89 17.19 5.30
N ASP A 159 -14.75 17.07 4.62
CA ASP A 159 -14.69 16.90 3.16
C ASP A 159 -14.45 15.43 2.79
N PRO A 160 -15.07 14.94 1.69
CA PRO A 160 -14.89 13.57 1.20
C PRO A 160 -13.43 13.20 0.94
N ARG A 161 -13.11 11.94 1.19
CA ARG A 161 -11.78 11.35 0.98
C ARG A 161 -11.93 10.16 0.05
N LEU A 162 -11.90 10.43 -1.25
CA LEU A 162 -12.16 9.43 -2.27
C LEU A 162 -10.93 8.54 -2.43
N GLU A 163 -11.14 7.25 -2.19
CA GLU A 163 -10.16 6.19 -2.35
C GLU A 163 -10.64 5.20 -3.42
N HIS A 164 -9.70 4.67 -4.20
CA HIS A 164 -9.93 3.61 -5.17
C HIS A 164 -8.71 2.69 -5.28
N GLY A 165 -8.95 1.44 -5.65
CA GLY A 165 -7.90 0.51 -6.02
C GLY A 165 -7.57 0.51 -7.52
N VAL A 166 -6.33 0.17 -7.83
CA VAL A 166 -5.80 0.08 -9.19
C VAL A 166 -5.07 -1.25 -9.37
N LEU A 167 -5.18 -1.84 -10.55
CA LEU A 167 -4.32 -2.92 -11.04
C LEU A 167 -3.56 -2.46 -12.27
N LEU A 168 -2.24 -2.47 -12.18
CA LEU A 168 -1.31 -2.19 -13.27
C LEU A 168 -0.72 -3.48 -13.81
N GLY A 169 -0.30 -3.46 -15.07
CA GLY A 169 0.47 -4.52 -15.69
C GLY A 169 1.54 -3.99 -16.63
N ALA A 170 2.66 -4.70 -16.71
CA ALA A 170 3.75 -4.45 -17.62
C ALA A 170 4.29 -5.77 -18.19
N GLY A 171 4.80 -5.71 -19.42
CA GLY A 171 5.67 -6.78 -19.93
C GLY A 171 7.08 -6.62 -19.37
N VAL A 172 7.83 -7.71 -19.28
CA VAL A 172 9.22 -7.71 -18.85
C VAL A 172 10.11 -7.91 -20.07
N ASP A 173 11.11 -7.05 -20.25
CA ASP A 173 12.04 -7.14 -21.37
C ASP A 173 13.13 -8.20 -21.15
N ALA A 174 13.99 -8.41 -22.15
CA ALA A 174 15.04 -9.42 -22.09
C ALA A 174 16.12 -9.18 -21.00
N ASN A 175 16.15 -7.99 -20.38
CA ASN A 175 17.05 -7.64 -19.28
C ASN A 175 16.34 -7.70 -17.91
N GLY A 176 15.09 -8.20 -17.87
CA GLY A 176 14.27 -8.26 -16.66
C GLY A 176 13.61 -6.94 -16.29
N ALA A 177 13.64 -5.92 -17.17
CA ALA A 177 13.03 -4.63 -16.88
C ALA A 177 11.52 -4.64 -17.17
N PRO A 178 10.65 -4.26 -16.22
CA PRO A 178 9.25 -3.99 -16.52
C PRO A 178 9.12 -2.78 -17.44
N THR A 179 8.40 -2.93 -18.54
CA THR A 179 8.22 -1.92 -19.58
C THR A 179 6.77 -1.85 -20.06
N GLY A 180 6.37 -0.67 -20.55
CA GLY A 180 5.06 -0.48 -21.16
C GLY A 180 3.89 -0.62 -20.17
N TRP A 181 4.03 -0.04 -18.97
CA TRP A 181 2.97 -0.03 -17.97
C TRP A 181 1.61 0.42 -18.52
N THR A 182 0.58 -0.31 -18.15
CA THR A 182 -0.82 0.00 -18.47
C THR A 182 -1.69 -0.18 -17.24
N THR A 183 -2.72 0.66 -17.13
CA THR A 183 -3.80 0.46 -16.17
C THR A 183 -4.71 -0.65 -16.70
N LEU A 184 -4.67 -1.82 -16.05
CA LEU A 184 -5.51 -2.97 -16.39
C LEU A 184 -6.90 -2.84 -15.77
N TYR A 185 -6.97 -2.23 -14.58
CA TYR A 185 -8.22 -1.93 -13.90
C TYR A 185 -8.06 -0.68 -13.03
N GLU A 186 -9.11 0.13 -13.01
CA GLU A 186 -9.28 1.27 -12.12
C GLU A 186 -10.66 1.12 -11.47
N GLY A 187 -10.66 0.96 -10.15
CA GLY A 187 -11.88 0.77 -9.36
C GLY A 187 -12.70 2.06 -9.27
N PRO A 188 -14.02 1.96 -9.04
CA PRO A 188 -14.80 3.14 -8.69
C PRO A 188 -14.35 3.69 -7.34
N SER A 189 -14.30 5.01 -7.18
CA SER A 189 -13.95 5.60 -5.90
C SER A 189 -15.10 5.53 -4.88
N GLY A 190 -14.78 5.46 -3.59
CA GLY A 190 -15.70 5.64 -2.48
C GLY A 190 -15.12 6.54 -1.39
N ASP A 191 -15.94 6.99 -0.43
CA ASP A 191 -15.50 7.92 0.62
C ASP A 191 -14.97 7.18 1.85
N ALA A 192 -13.65 7.23 2.05
CA ALA A 192 -12.95 6.53 3.13
C ALA A 192 -13.40 6.96 4.54
N ARG A 193 -14.05 8.12 4.71
CA ARG A 193 -14.68 8.53 5.98
C ARG A 193 -15.69 7.52 6.49
N GLY A 194 -16.35 6.80 5.57
CA GLY A 194 -17.27 5.71 5.86
C GLY A 194 -16.62 4.46 6.45
N THR A 195 -15.28 4.41 6.61
CA THR A 195 -14.57 3.26 7.16
C THR A 195 -14.36 3.35 8.67
N SER A 196 -14.25 2.20 9.33
CA SER A 196 -13.94 2.12 10.76
C SER A 196 -13.42 0.75 11.15
N GLN A 197 -12.44 0.69 12.05
CA GLN A 197 -12.19 -0.53 12.82
C GLN A 197 -13.31 -0.64 13.85
N GLY A 198 -14.14 -1.69 13.83
CA GLY A 198 -15.37 -1.73 14.67
C GLY A 198 -15.22 -1.40 16.16
N ARG A 199 -14.02 -1.54 16.76
CA ARG A 199 -13.72 -1.13 18.16
C ARG A 199 -12.98 0.21 18.30
N ILE A 200 -12.38 0.71 17.23
CA ILE A 200 -11.59 1.95 17.17
C ILE A 200 -12.31 2.88 16.18
N LEU A 201 -13.13 3.77 16.74
CA LEU A 201 -14.00 4.66 15.97
C LEU A 201 -13.30 5.98 15.64
N TYR A 202 -12.26 6.36 16.39
CA TYR A 202 -11.64 7.69 16.34
C TYR A 202 -10.76 7.92 15.09
N ASN A 203 -10.64 6.92 14.21
CA ASN A 203 -10.00 7.05 12.92
C ASN A 203 -10.65 6.14 11.87
N GLU A 204 -10.40 6.47 10.60
CA GLU A 204 -10.73 5.66 9.43
C GLU A 204 -9.81 4.43 9.32
N PHE A 205 -10.20 3.47 8.49
CA PHE A 205 -9.53 2.18 8.37
C PHE A 205 -9.62 1.54 7.00
N LEU A 206 -8.47 1.43 6.34
CA LEU A 206 -8.27 0.57 5.17
C LEU A 206 -7.69 -0.81 5.55
N GLY A 207 -6.85 -0.90 6.57
CA GLY A 207 -6.08 -2.13 6.86
C GLY A 207 -4.87 -2.29 5.94
N ASP A 208 -4.25 -3.47 5.96
CA ASP A 208 -3.02 -3.80 5.19
C ASP A 208 -3.30 -4.90 4.15
N TYR A 209 -4.48 -4.84 3.53
CA TYR A 209 -4.98 -5.94 2.69
C TYR A 209 -4.83 -5.63 1.20
N VAL A 210 -3.60 -5.38 0.77
CA VAL A 210 -3.26 -5.21 -0.66
C VAL A 210 -2.26 -6.28 -1.08
N TYR A 211 -2.63 -7.09 -2.09
CA TYR A 211 -1.78 -8.18 -2.57
C TYR A 211 -2.01 -8.42 -4.06
N ALA A 212 -0.95 -8.74 -4.79
CA ALA A 212 -1.03 -9.23 -6.15
C ALA A 212 -0.61 -10.70 -6.22
N ILE A 213 -1.11 -11.39 -7.24
CA ILE A 213 -0.62 -12.70 -7.67
C ILE A 213 -0.40 -12.66 -9.17
N ALA A 214 0.56 -13.45 -9.64
CA ALA A 214 0.83 -13.63 -11.05
C ALA A 214 0.93 -15.11 -11.38
N THR A 215 0.27 -15.49 -12.46
CA THR A 215 0.45 -16.77 -13.14
C THR A 215 1.16 -16.51 -14.46
N ARG A 216 1.39 -17.56 -15.25
CA ARG A 216 1.94 -17.44 -16.60
C ARG A 216 1.03 -16.72 -17.59
N THR A 217 -0.27 -16.72 -17.31
CA THR A 217 -1.27 -16.31 -18.30
C THR A 217 -2.16 -15.18 -17.82
N PHE A 218 -2.20 -14.93 -16.51
CA PHE A 218 -2.97 -13.85 -15.92
C PHE A 218 -2.37 -13.40 -14.59
N GLY A 219 -2.68 -12.17 -14.19
CA GLY A 219 -2.44 -11.67 -12.85
C GLY A 219 -3.74 -11.19 -12.21
N ALA A 220 -3.75 -11.15 -10.89
CA ALA A 220 -4.84 -10.59 -10.12
C ALA A 220 -4.32 -9.72 -8.97
N GLY A 221 -5.06 -8.68 -8.62
CA GLY A 221 -4.81 -7.84 -7.46
C GLY A 221 -6.02 -7.84 -6.55
N VAL A 222 -5.78 -7.74 -5.25
CA VAL A 222 -6.79 -7.49 -4.22
C VAL A 222 -6.40 -6.29 -3.39
N TRP A 223 -7.39 -5.53 -2.94
CA TRP A 223 -7.21 -4.36 -2.07
C TRP A 223 -8.41 -4.22 -1.13
N THR A 224 -8.25 -3.45 -0.06
CA THR A 224 -9.41 -2.96 0.69
C THR A 224 -10.07 -1.87 -0.12
N ASP A 225 -11.34 -2.07 -0.45
CA ASP A 225 -12.13 -1.17 -1.26
C ASP A 225 -13.20 -0.47 -0.42
N VAL A 226 -13.43 0.81 -0.71
CA VAL A 226 -14.39 1.63 0.02
C VAL A 226 -15.62 2.04 -0.80
N GLN A 227 -15.80 1.52 -2.03
CA GLN A 227 -16.89 1.92 -2.93
C GLN A 227 -18.29 1.65 -2.34
N ARG A 228 -18.38 0.73 -1.37
CA ARG A 228 -19.64 0.30 -0.71
C ARG A 228 -19.79 0.85 0.71
N THR A 229 -18.88 1.71 1.13
CA THR A 229 -18.99 2.37 2.42
C THR A 229 -19.97 3.55 2.32
N GLN A 230 -20.59 3.91 3.43
CA GLN A 230 -21.33 5.16 3.54
C GLN A 230 -20.77 6.00 4.68
N ASP A 231 -20.53 7.28 4.37
CA ASP A 231 -20.11 8.29 5.35
C ASP A 231 -21.12 8.39 6.52
N CYS A 232 -20.59 8.58 7.72
CA CYS A 232 -21.39 8.79 8.93
C CYS A 232 -21.12 10.19 9.50
N PRO A 233 -21.97 11.19 9.21
CA PRO A 233 -21.77 12.55 9.69
C PRO A 233 -21.66 12.68 11.23
N ALA A 234 -22.30 11.79 11.98
CA ALA A 234 -22.17 11.74 13.43
C ALA A 234 -20.74 11.36 13.87
N MET A 235 -20.11 10.41 13.16
CA MET A 235 -18.71 10.02 13.41
C MET A 235 -17.75 11.13 13.04
N ASP A 236 -17.95 11.79 11.91
CA ASP A 236 -17.13 12.93 11.50
C ASP A 236 -17.17 14.05 12.54
N ALA A 237 -18.37 14.46 12.94
CA ALA A 237 -18.54 15.50 13.97
C ALA A 237 -17.85 15.12 15.28
N TRP A 238 -17.94 13.85 15.69
CA TRP A 238 -17.31 13.36 16.91
C TRP A 238 -15.77 13.25 16.80
N ARG A 239 -15.24 12.77 15.67
CA ARG A 239 -13.80 12.73 15.37
C ARG A 239 -13.23 14.16 15.38
N GLN A 240 -13.90 15.11 14.73
CA GLN A 240 -13.51 16.52 14.73
C GLN A 240 -13.56 17.16 16.12
N ALA A 241 -14.61 16.86 16.91
CA ALA A 241 -14.72 17.34 18.28
C ALA A 241 -13.59 16.81 19.16
N SER A 242 -13.25 15.52 19.01
CA SER A 242 -12.15 14.89 19.74
C SER A 242 -10.79 15.49 19.36
N LEU A 243 -10.53 15.69 18.07
CA LEU A 243 -9.32 16.38 17.57
C LEU A 243 -9.19 17.78 18.18
N THR A 244 -10.28 18.54 18.18
CA THR A 244 -10.31 19.91 18.73
C THR A 244 -10.06 19.92 20.24
N ALA A 245 -10.59 18.93 20.96
CA ALA A 245 -10.39 18.79 22.40
C ALA A 245 -9.01 18.24 22.78
N GLY A 246 -8.26 17.68 21.83
CA GLY A 246 -7.00 16.97 22.07
C GLY A 246 -7.15 15.65 22.84
N HIS A 247 -8.37 15.12 22.95
CA HIS A 247 -8.69 13.85 23.59
C HIS A 247 -10.05 13.34 23.11
N LEU A 248 -10.33 12.05 23.31
CA LEU A 248 -11.62 11.47 22.96
C LEU A 248 -12.75 12.11 23.77
N VAL A 249 -13.73 12.69 23.06
CA VAL A 249 -14.96 13.20 23.66
C VAL A 249 -15.92 12.04 23.91
N PHE A 250 -16.65 12.05 25.02
CA PHE A 250 -17.64 11.02 25.35
C PHE A 250 -19.04 11.61 25.62
N PRO A 251 -20.13 10.90 25.26
CA PRO A 251 -20.13 9.59 24.59
C PRO A 251 -19.74 9.70 23.10
N ALA A 252 -19.17 8.62 22.55
CA ALA A 252 -19.01 8.47 21.10
C ALA A 252 -20.37 8.10 20.46
N PRO A 253 -20.58 8.41 19.16
CA PRO A 253 -21.74 7.93 18.43
C PRO A 253 -21.83 6.41 18.49
N TRP A 254 -23.05 5.88 18.52
CA TRP A 254 -23.31 4.45 18.46
C TRP A 254 -23.51 4.05 16.99
N PRO A 255 -22.56 3.36 16.33
CA PRO A 255 -22.64 3.10 14.90
C PRO A 255 -23.95 2.45 14.45
N LEU A 256 -24.53 1.57 15.29
CA LEU A 256 -25.75 0.84 14.96
C LEU A 256 -27.01 1.72 14.94
N ALA A 257 -26.99 2.89 15.58
CA ALA A 257 -28.14 3.79 15.66
C ALA A 257 -27.90 5.13 14.96
N ASP A 258 -26.65 5.62 14.97
CA ASP A 258 -26.30 6.97 14.53
C ASP A 258 -25.68 7.01 13.12
N CYS A 259 -25.34 5.86 12.54
CA CYS A 259 -24.72 5.76 11.21
C CYS A 259 -25.59 4.99 10.21
N PRO A 260 -25.39 5.20 8.90
CA PRO A 260 -25.98 4.35 7.87
C PRO A 260 -25.58 2.89 8.01
N SER A 261 -26.40 1.98 7.47
CA SER A 261 -26.16 0.53 7.54
C SER A 261 -24.82 0.08 6.94
N ASP A 262 -24.31 0.87 6.00
CA ASP A 262 -23.10 0.57 5.24
C ASP A 262 -21.87 1.31 5.80
N PHE A 263 -21.97 1.96 6.97
CA PHE A 263 -20.80 2.48 7.68
C PHE A 263 -19.93 1.32 8.18
N GLY A 264 -18.64 1.39 7.92
CA GLY A 264 -17.66 0.32 8.17
C GLY A 264 -17.70 -0.81 7.14
N ASN A 265 -18.43 -0.65 6.03
CA ASN A 265 -18.56 -1.66 4.98
C ASN A 265 -17.43 -1.59 3.93
N ASN A 266 -16.19 -1.37 4.38
CA ASN A 266 -15.02 -1.58 3.53
C ASN A 266 -14.74 -3.08 3.44
N ASP A 267 -14.46 -3.58 2.25
CA ASP A 267 -14.36 -5.01 1.96
C ASP A 267 -13.22 -5.28 0.99
N ILE A 268 -12.85 -6.54 0.78
CA ILE A 268 -11.80 -6.89 -0.18
C ILE A 268 -12.39 -6.98 -1.58
N PHE A 269 -11.92 -6.14 -2.48
CA PHE A 269 -12.24 -6.22 -3.91
C PHE A 269 -11.06 -6.83 -4.68
N ALA A 270 -11.35 -7.33 -5.88
CA ALA A 270 -10.36 -7.94 -6.74
C ALA A 270 -10.54 -7.54 -8.21
N ALA A 271 -9.42 -7.44 -8.93
CA ALA A 271 -9.39 -7.39 -10.38
C ALA A 271 -8.44 -8.47 -10.92
N THR A 272 -8.76 -9.03 -12.09
CA THR A 272 -7.96 -10.07 -12.75
C THR A 272 -7.94 -9.87 -14.26
N THR A 273 -6.86 -10.30 -14.92
CA THR A 273 -6.78 -10.35 -16.39
C THR A 273 -7.20 -11.70 -16.98
N GLY A 274 -7.67 -12.64 -16.15
CA GLY A 274 -8.07 -13.99 -16.56
C GLY A 274 -8.95 -14.71 -15.55
#